data_AF-F6GG52-F1
#
_entry.id   AF-F6GG52-F1
#
_cell.length_a   1.000
_cell.length_b   1.000
_cell.length_c   1.000
_cell.angle_alpha   90.00
_cell.angle_beta   90.00
_cell.angle_gamma   90.00
#
_symmetry.space_group_name_H-M   'P 1'
#
loop_
_entity.id
_entity.type
_entity.pdbx_description
1 polymer ?
#
loop_
_entity_poly.entity_id
_entity_poly.type
_entity_poly.pdbx_seq_one_letter_code
_entity_poly.pdbx_strand_id
1 'polypeptide(L)'
;MDVFITLITNALIIFFGYRKLKKVKSILVKLLYIALFIMHNCAFILNYLNNLKVQKDSYNFYLNALNASKITDLNFIGSQFMSVIVFPFVKLGISYFSISLIFSTLSLYAFYKYFNHFYKMYKNGNYYYFFFLMLIFLLPSLHYWTAGLTKEALIFYLMSTVYFQILKENTNNLIFIIALLLILLIRPYIFIIILISYIAFIMINTVKQNKYKIMLLLLSVSFSIIILKKFLKIDEFNIATIHNRFEHIIDYSSQNGASSIDLKNSNYISRFFLVLFRPLFYDAKDVFQLWISLENLINLLLAVIFSYSILLKNKIKGFFKDNLYVVLSTIFLVLFYSIYLYNLGLASRMRVMFIPYFYILFLTLFFNNKNYDEEKIN
;
A
#
# COMPACT_ATOMS: atom_id res chain seq x y z
N MET A 1 -20.58 7.73 23.49
CA MET A 1 -19.41 6.94 23.03
C MET A 1 -18.64 7.63 21.92
N ASP A 2 -19.32 8.17 20.90
CA ASP A 2 -18.64 8.67 19.70
C ASP A 2 -17.68 9.85 19.94
N VAL A 3 -18.10 10.84 20.75
CA VAL A 3 -17.25 11.95 21.21
C VAL A 3 -16.03 11.44 22.00
N PHE A 4 -16.19 10.38 22.78
CA PHE A 4 -15.10 9.82 23.56
C PHE A 4 -14.07 9.12 22.67
N ILE A 5 -14.51 8.42 21.63
CA ILE A 5 -13.63 7.72 20.69
C ILE A 5 -12.91 8.71 19.78
N THR A 6 -13.57 9.76 19.32
CA THR A 6 -12.90 10.86 18.60
C THR A 6 -11.86 11.55 19.47
N LEU A 7 -12.15 11.79 20.75
CA LEU A 7 -11.17 12.34 21.69
C LEU A 7 -9.99 11.39 21.93
N ILE A 8 -10.23 10.09 22.15
CA ILE A 8 -9.17 9.09 22.33
C ILE A 8 -8.29 8.99 21.08
N THR A 9 -8.90 8.90 19.90
CA THR A 9 -8.16 8.76 18.64
C THR A 9 -7.32 10.01 18.38
N ASN A 10 -7.86 11.21 18.60
CA ASN A 10 -7.10 12.45 18.55
C ASN A 10 -5.98 12.49 19.60
N ALA A 11 -6.23 12.03 20.83
CA ALA A 11 -5.21 11.93 21.87
C ALA A 11 -4.09 10.95 21.49
N LEU A 12 -4.42 9.80 20.90
CA LEU A 12 -3.44 8.84 20.37
C LEU A 12 -2.61 9.46 19.25
N ILE A 13 -3.26 10.13 18.30
CA ILE A 13 -2.62 10.84 17.19
C ILE A 13 -1.60 11.87 17.73
N ILE A 14 -2.01 12.69 18.70
CA ILE A 14 -1.16 13.69 19.35
C ILE A 14 -0.03 13.03 20.14
N PHE A 15 -0.34 11.99 20.92
CA PHE A 15 0.64 11.26 21.74
C PHE A 15 1.72 10.59 20.90
N PHE A 16 1.33 9.90 19.81
CA PHE A 16 2.28 9.29 18.88
C PHE A 16 3.13 10.36 18.19
N GLY A 17 2.52 11.45 17.72
CA GLY A 17 3.24 12.58 17.15
C GLY A 17 4.28 13.15 18.12
N TYR A 18 3.86 13.47 19.35
CA TYR A 18 4.72 14.02 20.40
C TYR A 18 5.88 13.10 20.78
N ARG A 19 5.60 11.80 21.02
CA ARG A 19 6.64 10.82 21.35
C ARG A 19 7.68 10.67 20.24
N LYS A 20 7.29 10.85 18.98
CA LYS A 20 8.21 10.84 17.83
C LYS A 20 9.03 12.12 17.78
N LEU A 21 8.40 13.29 17.91
CA LEU A 21 9.07 14.59 17.90
C LEU A 21 10.14 14.71 19.00
N LYS A 22 9.87 14.17 20.21
CA LYS A 22 10.82 14.18 21.33
C LYS A 22 12.13 13.43 21.03
N LYS A 23 12.10 12.41 20.17
CA LYS A 23 13.29 11.59 19.82
C LYS A 23 14.15 12.19 18.71
N VAL A 24 13.66 13.21 18.02
CA VAL A 24 14.34 13.85 16.89
C VAL A 24 15.07 15.08 17.40
N LYS A 25 16.39 15.18 17.12
CA LYS A 25 17.19 16.35 17.52
C LYS A 25 17.06 17.50 16.50
N SER A 26 17.11 17.19 15.20
CA SER A 26 17.06 18.19 14.13
C SER A 26 15.69 18.88 14.02
N ILE A 27 15.69 20.21 14.04
CA ILE A 27 14.48 21.04 13.87
C ILE A 27 13.78 20.76 12.54
N LEU A 28 14.54 20.64 11.46
CA LEU A 28 13.99 20.44 10.13
C LEU A 28 13.32 19.06 10.01
N VAL A 29 13.88 18.03 10.63
CA VAL A 29 13.23 16.71 10.68
C VAL A 29 11.93 16.80 11.49
N LYS A 30 11.90 17.55 12.61
CA LYS A 30 10.64 17.79 13.34
C LYS A 30 9.59 18.47 12.45
N LEU A 31 9.98 19.47 11.68
CA LEU A 31 9.09 20.15 10.73
C LEU A 31 8.52 19.17 9.69
N LEU A 32 9.31 18.22 9.19
CA LEU A 32 8.83 17.18 8.27
C LEU A 32 7.80 16.23 8.91
N TYR A 33 7.98 15.84 10.18
CA TYR A 33 6.99 15.05 10.91
C TYR A 33 5.68 15.83 11.13
N ILE A 34 5.77 17.14 11.39
CA ILE A 34 4.61 18.02 11.53
C ILE A 34 3.92 18.20 10.17
N ALA A 35 4.68 18.42 9.09
CA ALA A 35 4.15 18.50 7.73
C ALA A 35 3.41 17.21 7.35
N LEU A 36 3.97 16.04 7.68
CA LEU A 36 3.33 14.74 7.46
C LEU A 36 1.99 14.62 8.16
N PHE A 37 1.95 15.07 9.42
CA PHE A 37 0.74 15.08 10.22
C PHE A 37 -0.33 15.98 9.59
N ILE A 38 0.03 17.24 9.29
CA ILE A 38 -0.90 18.22 8.71
C ILE A 38 -1.41 17.71 7.37
N MET A 39 -0.51 17.27 6.49
CA MET A 39 -0.84 16.77 5.16
C MET A 39 -1.82 15.60 5.21
N HIS A 40 -1.56 14.61 6.07
CA HIS A 40 -2.43 13.44 6.19
C HIS A 40 -3.81 13.78 6.76
N ASN A 41 -3.89 14.70 7.74
CA ASN A 41 -5.16 15.13 8.30
C ASN A 41 -5.96 16.01 7.32
N CYS A 42 -5.31 16.88 6.55
CA CYS A 42 -5.96 17.60 5.45
C CYS A 42 -6.51 16.64 4.40
N ALA A 43 -5.71 15.64 4.00
CA ALA A 43 -6.14 14.60 3.08
C ALA A 43 -7.32 13.78 3.62
N PHE A 44 -7.35 13.50 4.93
CA PHE A 44 -8.49 12.87 5.61
C PHE A 44 -9.77 13.69 5.47
N ILE A 45 -9.72 15.00 5.76
CA ILE A 45 -10.89 15.88 5.63
C ILE A 45 -11.41 15.87 4.19
N LEU A 46 -10.52 16.03 3.20
CA LEU A 46 -10.89 16.00 1.78
C LEU A 46 -11.50 14.66 1.37
N ASN A 47 -10.86 13.55 1.75
CA ASN A 47 -11.33 12.20 1.45
C ASN A 47 -12.71 11.94 2.08
N TYR A 48 -12.88 12.31 3.36
CA TYR A 48 -14.12 12.15 4.10
C TYR A 48 -15.27 12.93 3.47
N LEU A 49 -15.07 14.23 3.19
CA LEU A 49 -16.09 15.08 2.57
C LEU A 49 -16.48 14.56 1.18
N ASN A 50 -15.52 14.10 0.39
CA ASN A 50 -15.80 13.53 -0.92
C ASN A 50 -16.61 12.22 -0.80
N ASN A 51 -16.23 11.33 0.12
CA ASN A 51 -16.94 10.08 0.32
C ASN A 51 -18.36 10.27 0.86
N LEU A 52 -18.60 11.29 1.68
CA LEU A 52 -19.95 11.68 2.10
C LEU A 52 -20.82 12.15 0.94
N LYS A 53 -20.26 12.98 0.03
CA LYS A 53 -21.00 13.51 -1.12
C LYS A 53 -21.33 12.44 -2.15
N VAL A 54 -20.36 11.59 -2.46
CA VAL A 54 -20.49 10.63 -3.57
C VAL A 54 -21.08 9.28 -3.10
N GLN A 55 -21.16 9.03 -1.78
CA GLN A 55 -21.71 7.82 -1.17
C GLN A 55 -21.23 6.51 -1.83
N LYS A 56 -19.93 6.44 -2.14
CA LYS A 56 -19.30 5.28 -2.78
C LYS A 56 -18.95 4.17 -1.78
N ASP A 57 -18.07 3.24 -2.19
CA ASP A 57 -17.48 2.14 -1.44
C ASP A 57 -17.35 2.37 0.08
N SER A 58 -16.70 3.45 0.50
CA SER A 58 -16.38 3.72 1.90
C SER A 58 -17.63 3.91 2.76
N TYR A 59 -18.62 4.62 2.24
CA TYR A 59 -19.90 4.83 2.95
C TYR A 59 -20.74 3.55 2.92
N ASN A 60 -20.70 2.80 1.82
CA ASN A 60 -21.38 1.51 1.69
C ASN A 60 -20.90 0.48 2.71
N PHE A 61 -19.61 0.45 3.08
CA PHE A 61 -19.13 -0.44 4.15
C PHE A 61 -19.81 -0.14 5.48
N TYR A 62 -19.98 1.14 5.80
CA TYR A 62 -20.65 1.58 7.01
C TYR A 62 -22.14 1.25 6.98
N LEU A 63 -22.84 1.55 5.88
CA LEU A 63 -24.27 1.24 5.73
C LEU A 63 -24.55 -0.26 5.78
N ASN A 64 -23.74 -1.08 5.11
CA ASN A 64 -23.89 -2.52 5.15
C ASN A 64 -23.71 -3.07 6.57
N ALA A 65 -22.73 -2.54 7.31
CA ALA A 65 -22.52 -2.89 8.72
C ALA A 65 -23.67 -2.42 9.64
N LEU A 66 -24.27 -1.26 9.33
CA LEU A 66 -25.39 -0.70 10.07
C LEU A 66 -26.64 -1.56 9.88
N ASN A 67 -26.95 -1.91 8.63
CA ASN A 67 -28.14 -2.66 8.23
C ASN A 67 -28.07 -4.16 8.56
N ALA A 68 -26.86 -4.74 8.64
CA ALA A 68 -26.70 -6.16 8.97
C ALA A 68 -27.16 -6.46 10.40
N SER A 69 -27.94 -7.53 10.60
CA SER A 69 -28.41 -7.92 11.93
C SER A 69 -27.34 -8.69 12.69
N LYS A 70 -26.66 -9.61 11.99
CA LYS A 70 -25.58 -10.46 12.49
C LYS A 70 -24.35 -10.29 11.61
N ILE A 71 -23.18 -10.58 12.18
CA ILE A 71 -21.92 -10.52 11.43
C ILE A 71 -21.87 -11.55 10.29
N THR A 72 -22.64 -12.64 10.41
CA THR A 72 -22.78 -13.71 9.40
C THR A 72 -23.50 -13.26 8.14
N ASP A 73 -24.27 -12.16 8.21
CA ASP A 73 -25.01 -11.61 7.08
C ASP A 73 -24.08 -10.86 6.11
N LEU A 74 -22.83 -10.62 6.54
CA LEU A 74 -21.83 -9.90 5.79
C LEU A 74 -20.91 -10.87 5.02
N ASN A 75 -20.41 -10.41 3.88
CA ASN A 75 -19.47 -11.18 3.09
C ASN A 75 -18.04 -11.09 3.65
N PHE A 76 -17.45 -12.26 3.91
CA PHE A 76 -16.14 -12.38 4.57
C PHE A 76 -14.93 -12.26 3.62
N ILE A 77 -15.14 -11.98 2.33
CA ILE A 77 -14.08 -12.02 1.32
C ILE A 77 -14.11 -10.76 0.46
N GLY A 78 -12.93 -10.24 0.17
CA GLY A 78 -12.73 -9.12 -0.73
C GLY A 78 -13.09 -7.78 -0.09
N SER A 79 -13.57 -6.86 -0.93
CA SER A 79 -13.88 -5.51 -0.49
C SER A 79 -14.94 -5.43 0.61
N GLN A 80 -15.90 -6.35 0.61
CA GLN A 80 -17.01 -6.39 1.57
C GLN A 80 -16.57 -6.85 2.97
N PHE A 81 -15.39 -7.48 3.10
CA PHE A 81 -14.81 -7.78 4.40
C PHE A 81 -14.55 -6.51 5.24
N MET A 82 -14.44 -5.34 4.60
CA MET A 82 -14.40 -4.06 5.31
C MET A 82 -15.65 -3.82 6.15
N SER A 83 -16.83 -4.23 5.67
CA SER A 83 -18.06 -4.16 6.46
C SER A 83 -17.99 -5.05 7.70
N VAL A 84 -17.35 -6.23 7.61
CA VAL A 84 -17.13 -7.14 8.75
C VAL A 84 -16.22 -6.49 9.80
N ILE A 85 -15.13 -5.85 9.35
CA ILE A 85 -14.20 -5.13 10.25
C ILE A 85 -14.92 -3.96 10.95
N VAL A 86 -15.80 -3.27 10.22
CA VAL A 86 -16.51 -2.08 10.70
C VAL A 86 -17.72 -2.43 11.57
N PHE A 87 -18.34 -3.59 11.36
CA PHE A 87 -19.52 -4.09 12.08
C PHE A 87 -19.49 -3.89 13.60
N PRO A 88 -18.48 -4.36 14.35
CA PRO A 88 -18.47 -4.18 15.81
C PRO A 88 -18.48 -2.70 16.21
N PHE A 89 -17.81 -1.83 15.46
CA PHE A 89 -17.79 -0.40 15.75
C PHE A 89 -19.17 0.25 15.52
N VAL A 90 -19.84 -0.12 14.42
CA VAL A 90 -21.17 0.41 14.10
C VAL A 90 -22.20 -0.05 15.13
N LYS A 91 -22.14 -1.31 15.56
CA LYS A 91 -23.06 -1.83 16.60
C LYS A 91 -22.84 -1.21 17.98
N LEU A 92 -21.65 -0.66 18.24
CA LEU A 92 -21.38 0.18 19.41
C LEU A 92 -21.88 1.63 19.27
N GLY A 93 -22.55 1.97 18.17
CA GLY A 93 -23.08 3.32 17.91
C GLY A 93 -22.01 4.34 17.51
N ILE A 94 -20.87 3.87 16.98
CA ILE A 94 -19.78 4.74 16.53
C ILE A 94 -20.12 5.31 15.14
N SER A 95 -19.90 6.61 14.94
CA SER A 95 -20.22 7.26 13.68
C SER A 95 -19.23 6.91 12.57
N TYR A 96 -19.68 7.12 11.33
CA TYR A 96 -18.84 7.00 10.15
C TYR A 96 -17.59 7.90 10.22
N PHE A 97 -17.70 9.09 10.83
CA PHE A 97 -16.56 9.99 11.02
C PHE A 97 -15.49 9.36 11.90
N SER A 98 -15.86 8.90 13.10
CA SER A 98 -14.94 8.31 14.06
C SER A 98 -14.26 7.05 13.51
N ILE A 99 -15.02 6.20 12.81
CA ILE A 99 -14.46 4.99 12.17
C ILE A 99 -13.49 5.38 11.07
N SER A 100 -13.84 6.36 10.22
CA SER A 100 -12.94 6.86 9.18
C SER A 100 -11.65 7.45 9.77
N LEU A 101 -11.76 8.16 10.89
CA LEU A 101 -10.63 8.73 11.60
C LEU A 101 -9.72 7.63 12.16
N ILE A 102 -10.27 6.55 12.76
CA ILE A 102 -9.50 5.37 13.21
C ILE A 102 -8.65 4.82 12.05
N PHE A 103 -9.25 4.59 10.87
CA PHE A 103 -8.51 4.06 9.72
C PHE A 103 -7.43 5.03 9.24
N SER A 104 -7.69 6.33 9.26
CA SER A 104 -6.68 7.34 8.98
C SER A 104 -5.54 7.33 10.00
N THR A 105 -5.81 7.05 11.28
CA THR A 105 -4.74 6.93 12.29
C THR A 105 -3.83 5.75 12.03
N LEU A 106 -4.38 4.62 11.57
CA LEU A 106 -3.62 3.42 11.24
C LEU A 106 -2.68 3.67 10.07
N SER A 107 -3.16 4.31 9.00
CA SER A 107 -2.31 4.67 7.87
C SER A 107 -1.28 5.74 8.26
N LEU A 108 -1.64 6.76 9.05
CA LEU A 108 -0.68 7.74 9.60
C LEU A 108 0.43 7.06 10.40
N TYR A 109 0.10 6.06 11.22
CA TYR A 109 1.12 5.30 11.95
C TYR A 109 2.06 4.55 11.01
N ALA A 110 1.57 4.00 9.90
CA ALA A 110 2.41 3.41 8.87
C ALA A 110 3.35 4.42 8.21
N PHE A 111 2.85 5.64 7.89
CA PHE A 111 3.68 6.76 7.44
C PHE A 111 4.82 7.05 8.43
N TYR A 112 4.53 7.12 9.73
CA TYR A 112 5.56 7.32 10.75
C TYR A 112 6.58 6.19 10.84
N LYS A 113 6.19 4.94 10.56
CA LYS A 113 7.16 3.83 10.51
C LYS A 113 8.12 3.98 9.34
N TYR A 114 7.61 4.31 8.14
CA TYR A 114 8.44 4.59 6.96
C TYR A 114 9.34 5.79 7.18
N PHE A 115 8.81 6.92 7.66
CA PHE A 115 9.60 8.11 7.99
C PHE A 115 10.75 7.80 8.96
N ASN A 116 10.46 7.05 10.01
CA ASN A 116 11.48 6.68 10.99
C ASN A 116 12.52 5.71 10.41
N HIS A 117 12.12 4.82 9.50
CA HIS A 117 13.06 3.98 8.78
C HIS A 117 14.00 4.83 7.93
N PHE A 118 13.46 5.75 7.12
CA PHE A 118 14.23 6.65 6.28
C PHE A 118 15.16 7.55 7.11
N TYR A 119 14.70 8.04 8.26
CA TYR A 119 15.53 8.81 9.18
C TYR A 119 16.69 7.99 9.77
N LYS A 120 16.48 6.70 10.05
CA LYS A 120 17.57 5.81 10.48
C LYS A 120 18.59 5.60 9.35
N MET A 121 18.12 5.32 8.13
CA MET A 121 19.00 5.18 6.97
C MET A 121 19.83 6.46 6.74
N TYR A 122 19.21 7.63 6.93
CA TYR A 122 19.85 8.93 6.80
C TYR A 122 20.98 9.19 7.78
N LYS A 123 20.88 8.75 9.04
CA LYS A 123 21.94 9.01 10.03
C LYS A 123 23.33 8.60 9.53
N ASN A 124 23.38 7.64 8.60
CA ASN A 124 24.60 7.08 8.04
C ASN A 124 24.82 7.53 6.58
N GLY A 125 24.10 8.54 6.09
CA GLY A 125 24.04 8.91 4.68
C GLY A 125 23.91 10.41 4.40
N ASN A 126 23.86 10.77 3.12
CA ASN A 126 23.70 12.14 2.64
C ASN A 126 22.30 12.74 2.93
N TYR A 127 22.29 13.92 3.56
CA TYR A 127 21.10 14.67 3.94
C TYR A 127 20.17 15.04 2.79
N TYR A 128 20.71 15.36 1.60
CA TYR A 128 19.90 15.77 0.46
C TYR A 128 18.95 14.67 -0.02
N TYR A 129 19.42 13.42 -0.12
CA TYR A 129 18.58 12.30 -0.54
C TYR A 129 17.48 12.02 0.48
N PHE A 130 17.81 12.07 1.77
CA PHE A 130 16.82 11.91 2.83
C PHE A 130 15.73 12.99 2.74
N PHE A 131 16.12 14.26 2.67
CA PHE A 131 15.18 15.37 2.59
C PHE A 131 14.28 15.28 1.36
N PHE A 132 14.87 15.01 0.19
CA PHE A 132 14.13 14.84 -1.06
C PHE A 132 13.07 13.75 -0.97
N LEU A 133 13.40 12.60 -0.38
CA LEU A 133 12.45 11.51 -0.24
C LEU A 133 11.37 11.75 0.80
N MET A 134 11.69 12.49 1.88
CA MET A 134 10.66 12.96 2.80
C MET A 134 9.63 13.83 2.07
N LEU A 135 10.07 14.71 1.17
CA LEU A 135 9.16 15.53 0.36
C LEU A 135 8.32 14.67 -0.60
N ILE A 136 8.92 13.66 -1.23
CA ILE A 136 8.18 12.74 -2.10
C ILE A 136 7.15 11.92 -1.31
N PHE A 137 7.47 11.54 -0.07
CA PHE A 137 6.54 10.80 0.78
C PHE A 137 5.40 11.69 1.33
N LEU A 138 5.52 13.02 1.21
CA LEU A 138 4.48 14.02 1.51
C LEU A 138 3.55 14.29 0.31
N LEU A 139 3.75 13.62 -0.83
CA LEU A 139 2.93 13.84 -2.01
C LEU A 139 1.44 13.56 -1.76
N PRO A 140 0.53 14.45 -2.19
CA PRO A 140 -0.88 14.40 -1.83
C PRO A 140 -1.61 13.11 -2.17
N SER A 141 -1.32 12.48 -3.32
CA SER A 141 -2.09 11.31 -3.75
C SER A 141 -1.98 10.14 -2.78
N LEU A 142 -0.77 9.91 -2.22
CA LEU A 142 -0.54 8.85 -1.24
C LEU A 142 -1.39 9.08 0.01
N HIS A 143 -1.40 10.31 0.50
CA HIS A 143 -2.20 10.70 1.66
C HIS A 143 -3.70 10.60 1.38
N TYR A 144 -4.15 11.10 0.24
CA TYR A 144 -5.57 11.12 -0.11
C TYR A 144 -6.18 9.72 -0.22
N TRP A 145 -5.49 8.78 -0.85
CA TRP A 145 -6.01 7.41 -1.03
C TRP A 145 -5.90 6.54 0.23
N THR A 146 -4.98 6.86 1.14
CA THR A 146 -4.78 6.15 2.41
C THR A 146 -5.47 6.81 3.60
N ALA A 147 -6.13 7.94 3.40
CA ALA A 147 -6.89 8.59 4.44
C ALA A 147 -8.35 8.09 4.45
N GLY A 148 -8.96 8.06 5.64
CA GLY A 148 -10.36 7.70 5.84
C GLY A 148 -10.65 6.19 5.84
N LEU A 149 -11.95 5.83 5.84
CA LEU A 149 -12.40 4.44 5.81
C LEU A 149 -12.22 3.83 4.41
N THR A 150 -11.00 3.43 4.08
CA THR A 150 -10.67 2.82 2.80
C THR A 150 -9.93 1.49 2.97
N LYS A 151 -10.08 0.61 1.98
CA LYS A 151 -9.34 -0.65 1.90
C LYS A 151 -7.84 -0.39 1.83
N GLU A 152 -7.47 0.69 1.16
CA GLU A 152 -6.10 1.13 0.90
C GLU A 152 -5.42 1.57 2.19
N ALA A 153 -6.11 2.34 3.04
CA ALA A 153 -5.59 2.74 4.35
C ALA A 153 -5.15 1.52 5.19
N LEU A 154 -6.05 0.52 5.28
CA LEU A 154 -5.78 -0.68 6.06
C LEU A 154 -4.70 -1.54 5.43
N ILE A 155 -4.77 -1.81 4.12
CA ILE A 155 -3.76 -2.60 3.40
C ILE A 155 -2.39 -1.92 3.47
N PHE A 156 -2.30 -0.60 3.35
CA PHE A 156 -1.06 0.16 3.50
C PHE A 156 -0.44 -0.04 4.88
N TYR A 157 -1.25 0.03 5.95
CA TYR A 157 -0.80 -0.28 7.30
C TYR A 157 -0.32 -1.73 7.45
N LEU A 158 -1.09 -2.70 6.95
CA LEU A 158 -0.74 -4.12 7.06
C LEU A 158 0.50 -4.49 6.24
N MET A 159 0.68 -3.91 5.06
CA MET A 159 1.89 -4.10 4.25
C MET A 159 3.11 -3.50 4.96
N SER A 160 2.96 -2.32 5.56
CA SER A 160 4.00 -1.74 6.42
C SER A 160 4.33 -2.65 7.61
N THR A 161 3.35 -3.24 8.30
CA THR A 161 3.62 -4.17 9.40
C THR A 161 4.37 -5.42 8.93
N VAL A 162 3.94 -6.04 7.82
CA VAL A 162 4.64 -7.19 7.21
C VAL A 162 6.08 -6.83 6.88
N TYR A 163 6.32 -5.74 6.13
CA TYR A 163 7.67 -5.30 5.77
C TYR A 163 8.58 -5.11 6.99
N PHE A 164 8.11 -4.39 8.01
CA PHE A 164 8.91 -4.12 9.20
C PHE A 164 9.13 -5.35 10.10
N GLN A 165 8.28 -6.37 10.03
CA GLN A 165 8.54 -7.64 10.71
C GLN A 165 9.56 -8.49 9.95
N ILE A 166 9.55 -8.46 8.61
CA ILE A 166 10.58 -9.09 7.78
C ILE A 166 11.94 -8.44 8.06
N LEU A 167 12.03 -7.11 8.08
CA LEU A 167 13.26 -6.39 8.40
C LEU A 167 13.86 -6.72 9.78
N LYS A 168 13.01 -7.04 10.75
CA LYS A 168 13.43 -7.42 12.11
C LYS A 168 13.66 -8.93 12.26
N GLU A 169 13.49 -9.68 11.19
CA GLU A 169 13.48 -11.15 11.17
C GLU A 169 12.44 -11.79 12.12
N ASN A 170 11.50 -10.99 12.65
CA ASN A 170 10.48 -11.41 13.64
C ASN A 170 9.18 -11.85 12.96
N THR A 171 9.29 -12.86 12.11
CA THR A 171 8.22 -13.32 11.21
C THR A 171 7.37 -14.45 11.78
N ASN A 172 7.71 -14.94 12.97
CA ASN A 172 6.93 -15.97 13.68
C ASN A 172 5.97 -15.33 14.73
N ASN A 173 5.82 -14.00 14.70
CA ASN A 173 4.97 -13.27 15.63
C ASN A 173 3.50 -13.29 15.17
N LEU A 174 2.57 -13.40 16.12
CA LEU A 174 1.14 -13.28 15.92
C LEU A 174 0.75 -12.01 15.14
N ILE A 175 1.45 -10.89 15.34
CA ILE A 175 1.23 -9.66 14.56
C ILE A 175 1.45 -9.86 13.05
N PHE A 176 2.49 -10.62 12.68
CA PHE A 176 2.80 -10.91 11.27
C PHE A 176 1.73 -11.80 10.65
N ILE A 177 1.31 -12.84 11.37
CA ILE A 177 0.28 -13.80 10.93
C ILE A 177 -1.07 -13.08 10.77
N ILE A 178 -1.49 -12.29 11.75
CA ILE A 178 -2.75 -11.51 11.68
C ILE A 178 -2.70 -10.53 10.50
N ALA A 179 -1.55 -9.86 10.28
CA ALA A 179 -1.44 -8.94 9.16
C ALA A 179 -1.64 -9.64 7.83
N LEU A 180 -1.00 -10.79 7.63
CA LEU A 180 -1.16 -11.63 6.45
C LEU A 180 -2.59 -12.15 6.28
N LEU A 181 -3.24 -12.62 7.34
CA LEU A 181 -4.63 -13.09 7.29
C LEU A 181 -5.60 -11.96 6.91
N LEU A 182 -5.44 -10.77 7.47
CA LEU A 182 -6.25 -9.62 7.10
C LEU A 182 -6.02 -9.20 5.64
N ILE A 183 -4.78 -9.22 5.15
CA ILE A 183 -4.50 -8.97 3.73
C ILE A 183 -5.19 -10.02 2.85
N LEU A 184 -5.15 -11.30 3.22
CA LEU A 184 -5.83 -12.38 2.49
C LEU A 184 -7.33 -12.15 2.39
N LEU A 185 -7.99 -11.78 3.49
CA LEU A 185 -9.44 -11.59 3.53
C LEU A 185 -9.88 -10.34 2.75
N ILE A 186 -9.11 -9.25 2.78
CA ILE A 186 -9.46 -7.99 2.08
C ILE A 186 -9.05 -8.05 0.60
N ARG A 187 -7.84 -8.53 0.30
CA ARG A 187 -7.23 -8.57 -1.05
C ARG A 187 -6.41 -9.86 -1.25
N PRO A 188 -7.07 -10.99 -1.60
CA PRO A 188 -6.41 -12.29 -1.75
C PRO A 188 -5.21 -12.29 -2.70
N TYR A 189 -5.27 -11.54 -3.80
CA TYR A 189 -4.20 -11.46 -4.77
C TYR A 189 -2.94 -10.75 -4.23
N ILE A 190 -3.10 -9.73 -3.38
CA ILE A 190 -1.95 -9.03 -2.75
C ILE A 190 -1.27 -9.96 -1.76
N PHE A 191 -2.06 -10.72 -1.00
CA PHE A 191 -1.54 -11.73 -0.10
C PHE A 191 -0.64 -12.72 -0.85
N ILE A 192 -1.12 -13.29 -1.96
CA ILE A 192 -0.35 -14.22 -2.80
C ILE A 192 0.98 -13.58 -3.24
N ILE A 193 0.93 -12.35 -3.77
CA ILE A 193 2.12 -11.65 -4.27
C ILE A 193 3.16 -11.41 -3.16
N ILE A 194 2.71 -10.89 -2.01
CA ILE A 194 3.59 -10.62 -0.87
C ILE A 194 4.18 -11.92 -0.31
N LEU A 195 3.36 -12.96 -0.22
CA LEU A 195 3.76 -14.24 0.33
C LEU A 195 4.80 -14.94 -0.57
N ILE A 196 4.58 -14.98 -1.88
CA ILE A 196 5.56 -15.51 -2.85
C ILE A 196 6.87 -14.72 -2.79
N SER A 197 6.78 -13.38 -2.73
CA SER A 197 7.97 -12.51 -2.59
C SER A 197 8.75 -12.81 -1.31
N TYR A 198 8.04 -13.10 -0.21
CA TYR A 198 8.63 -13.46 1.07
C TYR A 198 9.24 -14.86 1.07
N ILE A 199 8.58 -15.85 0.45
CA ILE A 199 9.12 -17.21 0.27
C ILE A 199 10.43 -17.15 -0.52
N ALA A 200 10.45 -16.45 -1.65
CA ALA A 200 11.64 -16.27 -2.47
C ALA A 200 12.77 -15.59 -1.68
N PHE A 201 12.45 -14.57 -0.87
CA PHE A 201 13.42 -13.91 0.01
C PHE A 201 14.03 -14.88 1.03
N ILE A 202 13.22 -15.70 1.71
CA ILE A 202 13.72 -16.69 2.66
C ILE A 202 14.64 -17.71 1.96
N MET A 203 14.22 -18.24 0.81
CA MET A 203 14.97 -19.27 0.09
C MET A 203 16.37 -18.80 -0.31
N ILE A 204 16.51 -17.54 -0.71
CA ILE A 204 17.80 -16.98 -1.19
C ILE A 204 18.68 -16.47 -0.04
N ASN A 205 18.09 -15.91 1.02
CA ASN A 205 18.84 -15.18 2.04
C ASN A 205 19.02 -15.88 3.39
N THR A 206 18.20 -16.89 3.71
CA THR A 206 18.32 -17.56 5.01
C THR A 206 19.15 -18.83 4.89
N VAL A 207 20.24 -18.91 5.66
CA VAL A 207 21.15 -20.07 5.70
C VAL A 207 20.45 -21.28 6.35
N LYS A 208 19.58 -21.04 7.34
CA LYS A 208 18.72 -22.06 7.95
C LYS A 208 17.34 -22.06 7.29
N GLN A 209 17.24 -22.76 6.17
CA GLN A 209 15.97 -23.05 5.54
C GLN A 209 15.19 -24.06 6.38
N ASN A 210 14.29 -23.57 7.24
CA ASN A 210 13.37 -24.47 7.93
C ASN A 210 12.36 -25.02 6.91
N LYS A 211 12.59 -26.24 6.42
CA LYS A 211 11.76 -26.91 5.40
C LYS A 211 10.28 -26.88 5.74
N TYR A 212 9.94 -27.03 7.03
CA TYR A 212 8.56 -26.94 7.51
C TYR A 212 7.94 -25.56 7.33
N LYS A 213 8.71 -24.48 7.55
CA LYS A 213 8.25 -23.10 7.34
C LYS A 213 7.97 -22.85 5.85
N ILE A 214 8.85 -23.31 4.97
CA ILE A 214 8.65 -23.17 3.51
C ILE A 214 7.43 -23.98 3.06
N MET A 215 7.28 -25.21 3.54
CA MET A 215 6.13 -26.06 3.23
C MET A 215 4.81 -25.43 3.68
N LEU A 216 4.74 -24.88 4.90
CA LEU A 216 3.56 -24.17 5.39
C LEU A 216 3.25 -22.92 4.55
N LEU A 217 4.28 -22.18 4.15
CA LEU A 217 4.09 -21.02 3.28
C LEU A 217 3.55 -21.45 1.90
N LEU A 218 4.09 -22.52 1.29
CA LEU A 218 3.58 -23.06 0.03
C LEU A 218 2.13 -23.56 0.16
N LEU A 219 1.80 -24.25 1.25
CA LEU A 219 0.43 -24.66 1.55
C LEU A 219 -0.50 -23.44 1.67
N SER A 220 -0.06 -22.37 2.32
CA SER A 220 -0.87 -21.14 2.40
C SER A 220 -1.05 -20.44 1.05
N VAL A 221 -0.06 -20.51 0.13
CA VAL A 221 -0.24 -20.08 -1.26
C VAL A 221 -1.32 -20.94 -1.94
N SER A 222 -1.22 -22.27 -1.88
CA SER A 222 -2.21 -23.17 -2.46
C SER A 222 -3.63 -22.93 -1.93
N PHE A 223 -3.77 -22.73 -0.62
CA PHE A 223 -5.06 -22.41 -0.01
C PHE A 223 -5.60 -21.04 -0.46
N SER A 224 -4.72 -20.04 -0.59
CA SER A 224 -5.14 -18.72 -1.06
C SER A 224 -5.62 -18.70 -2.51
N ILE A 225 -5.19 -19.65 -3.36
CA ILE A 225 -5.71 -19.83 -4.72
C ILE A 225 -7.20 -20.21 -4.68
N ILE A 226 -7.62 -21.04 -3.71
CA ILE A 226 -9.03 -21.41 -3.51
C ILE A 226 -9.85 -20.18 -3.13
N ILE A 227 -9.34 -19.36 -2.21
CA ILE A 227 -9.99 -18.09 -1.82
C ILE A 227 -10.03 -17.13 -3.01
N LEU A 228 -8.98 -17.08 -3.82
CA LEU A 228 -8.92 -16.24 -5.02
C LEU A 228 -9.98 -16.66 -6.05
N LYS A 229 -10.18 -17.96 -6.28
CA LYS A 229 -11.26 -18.46 -7.15
C LYS A 229 -12.64 -17.97 -6.70
N LYS A 230 -12.92 -18.13 -5.40
CA LYS A 230 -14.18 -17.65 -4.80
C LYS A 230 -14.32 -16.13 -4.91
N PHE A 231 -13.23 -15.39 -4.70
CA PHE A 231 -13.21 -13.93 -4.86
C PHE A 231 -13.48 -13.49 -6.30
N LEU A 232 -12.89 -14.18 -7.29
CA LEU A 232 -13.09 -13.89 -8.71
C LEU A 232 -14.43 -14.44 -9.24
N LYS A 233 -15.16 -15.23 -8.45
CA LYS A 233 -16.36 -15.98 -8.87
C LYS A 233 -16.08 -16.76 -10.16
N ILE A 234 -14.98 -17.53 -10.12
CA ILE A 234 -14.56 -18.44 -11.18
C ILE A 234 -14.58 -19.84 -10.59
N ASP A 235 -15.48 -20.69 -11.10
CA ASP A 235 -15.64 -22.07 -10.64
C ASP A 235 -14.46 -22.93 -11.14
N GLU A 236 -14.02 -22.69 -12.38
CA GLU A 236 -12.89 -23.39 -13.02
C GLU A 236 -11.92 -22.41 -13.69
N PHE A 237 -10.61 -22.60 -13.49
CA PHE A 237 -9.57 -21.90 -14.24
C PHE A 237 -9.50 -22.46 -15.66
N ASN A 238 -10.49 -22.10 -16.47
CA ASN A 238 -10.48 -22.35 -17.90
C ASN A 238 -10.09 -21.05 -18.61
N ILE A 239 -9.33 -21.16 -19.70
CA ILE A 239 -8.95 -20.02 -20.54
C ILE A 239 -10.21 -19.28 -21.02
N ALA A 240 -11.29 -20.01 -21.33
CA ALA A 240 -12.57 -19.43 -21.74
C ALA A 240 -13.24 -18.58 -20.64
N THR A 241 -13.22 -19.02 -19.38
CA THR A 241 -13.83 -18.26 -18.27
C THR A 241 -13.04 -17.01 -17.94
N ILE A 242 -11.71 -17.08 -18.01
CA ILE A 242 -10.81 -15.92 -17.86
C ILE A 242 -11.04 -14.94 -19.00
N HIS A 243 -11.15 -15.42 -20.24
CA HIS A 243 -11.42 -14.57 -21.40
C HIS A 243 -12.75 -13.83 -21.26
N ASN A 244 -13.84 -14.53 -20.92
CA ASN A 244 -15.14 -13.89 -20.71
C ASN A 244 -15.13 -12.85 -19.58
N ARG A 245 -14.38 -13.09 -18.50
CA ARG A 245 -14.18 -12.11 -17.43
C ARG A 245 -13.38 -10.90 -17.89
N PHE A 246 -12.38 -11.11 -18.74
CA PHE A 246 -11.59 -10.04 -19.31
C PHE A 246 -12.43 -9.17 -20.25
N GLU A 247 -13.24 -9.78 -21.12
CA GLU A 247 -14.22 -9.06 -21.97
C GLU A 247 -15.21 -8.25 -21.12
N HIS A 248 -15.74 -8.82 -20.04
CA HIS A 248 -16.59 -8.05 -19.12
C HIS A 248 -15.87 -6.84 -18.50
N ILE A 249 -14.56 -6.92 -18.24
CA ILE A 249 -13.78 -5.77 -17.75
C ILE A 249 -13.63 -4.71 -18.86
N ILE A 250 -13.43 -5.13 -20.11
CA ILE A 250 -13.37 -4.25 -21.27
C ILE A 250 -14.71 -3.52 -21.46
N ASP A 251 -15.82 -4.25 -21.44
CA ASP A 251 -17.16 -3.69 -21.57
C ASP A 251 -17.51 -2.74 -20.43
N TYR A 252 -17.15 -3.11 -19.19
CA TYR A 252 -17.34 -2.23 -18.04
C TYR A 252 -16.50 -0.95 -18.16
N SER A 253 -15.29 -1.04 -18.71
CA SER A 253 -14.40 0.11 -18.96
C SER A 253 -15.00 1.08 -19.97
N SER A 254 -15.54 0.57 -21.08
CA SER A 254 -16.11 1.40 -22.15
C SER A 254 -17.36 2.15 -21.68
N GLN A 255 -18.18 1.53 -20.81
CA GLN A 255 -19.43 2.10 -20.32
C GLN A 255 -19.25 3.12 -19.17
N ASN A 256 -18.23 2.95 -18.31
CA ASN A 256 -18.09 3.73 -17.06
C ASN A 256 -16.92 4.74 -17.05
N GLY A 257 -16.30 5.00 -18.19
CA GLY A 257 -15.01 5.68 -18.25
C GLY A 257 -15.01 7.15 -18.68
N ALA A 258 -15.03 8.10 -17.73
CA ALA A 258 -14.60 9.49 -18.01
C ALA A 258 -13.08 9.58 -18.31
N SER A 259 -12.32 8.60 -17.81
CA SER A 259 -10.87 8.41 -17.96
C SER A 259 -10.50 6.93 -18.12
N SER A 260 -11.28 6.21 -18.94
CA SER A 260 -11.03 4.81 -19.27
C SER A 260 -9.75 4.64 -20.07
N ILE A 261 -9.15 3.48 -19.85
CA ILE A 261 -7.99 2.99 -20.59
C ILE A 261 -8.53 2.00 -21.61
N ASP A 262 -8.12 2.15 -22.87
CA ASP A 262 -8.44 1.18 -23.90
C ASP A 262 -7.66 -0.12 -23.65
N LEU A 263 -8.29 -1.07 -22.99
CA LEU A 263 -7.73 -2.39 -22.70
C LEU A 263 -7.73 -3.32 -23.92
N LYS A 264 -8.51 -3.00 -24.96
CA LYS A 264 -8.66 -3.85 -26.16
C LYS A 264 -7.49 -3.64 -27.11
N ASN A 265 -7.12 -2.38 -27.35
CA ASN A 265 -6.09 -2.03 -28.33
C ASN A 265 -4.70 -1.78 -27.71
N SER A 266 -4.58 -1.71 -26.38
CA SER A 266 -3.29 -1.46 -25.72
C SER A 266 -2.43 -2.72 -25.57
N ASN A 267 -1.15 -2.63 -25.90
CA ASN A 267 -0.16 -3.67 -25.59
C ASN A 267 0.11 -3.72 -24.07
N TYR A 268 0.41 -4.89 -23.52
CA TYR A 268 0.76 -5.09 -22.10
C TYR A 268 1.89 -4.18 -21.62
N ILE A 269 2.93 -3.98 -22.44
CA ILE A 269 4.04 -3.06 -22.09
C ILE A 269 3.53 -1.63 -21.90
N SER A 270 2.62 -1.17 -22.76
CA SER A 270 2.03 0.17 -22.63
C SER A 270 1.21 0.30 -21.34
N ARG A 271 0.51 -0.77 -20.93
CA ARG A 271 -0.23 -0.84 -19.66
C ARG A 271 0.72 -0.81 -18.47
N PHE A 272 1.87 -1.48 -18.56
CA PHE A 272 2.91 -1.44 -17.54
C PHE A 272 3.39 0.00 -17.26
N PHE A 273 3.71 0.76 -18.31
CA PHE A 273 4.06 2.17 -18.18
C PHE A 273 2.91 3.02 -17.64
N LEU A 274 1.68 2.70 -18.03
CA LEU A 274 0.48 3.40 -17.57
C LEU A 274 0.31 3.25 -16.07
N VAL A 275 0.38 2.02 -15.55
CA VAL A 275 0.24 1.73 -14.11
C VAL A 275 1.27 2.50 -13.28
N LEU A 276 2.49 2.65 -13.79
CA LEU A 276 3.56 3.33 -13.07
C LEU A 276 3.43 4.86 -13.13
N PHE A 277 3.23 5.42 -14.32
CA PHE A 277 3.52 6.84 -14.58
C PHE A 277 2.36 7.66 -15.16
N ARG A 278 1.22 7.07 -15.52
CA ARG A 278 0.06 7.86 -16.02
C ARG A 278 -0.98 8.07 -14.92
N PRO A 279 -1.73 9.19 -14.90
CA PRO A 279 -1.77 10.24 -15.91
C PRO A 279 -0.53 11.13 -15.90
N LEU A 280 -0.05 11.53 -17.09
CA LEU A 280 0.90 12.62 -17.26
C LEU A 280 0.14 13.93 -17.60
N PHE A 281 0.84 15.05 -17.78
CA PHE A 281 0.19 16.36 -17.96
C PHE A 281 -0.83 16.40 -19.10
N TYR A 282 -0.53 15.69 -20.20
CA TYR A 282 -1.39 15.61 -21.37
C TYR A 282 -2.64 14.75 -21.16
N ASP A 283 -2.71 13.96 -20.08
CA ASP A 283 -3.86 13.14 -19.71
C ASP A 283 -4.78 13.85 -18.71
N ALA A 284 -4.34 14.97 -18.12
CA ALA A 284 -5.03 15.62 -17.03
C ALA A 284 -6.22 16.41 -17.55
N LYS A 285 -7.43 16.01 -17.13
CA LYS A 285 -8.68 16.71 -17.47
C LYS A 285 -9.15 17.68 -16.38
N ASP A 286 -8.69 17.49 -15.15
CA ASP A 286 -9.08 18.27 -13.98
C ASP A 286 -7.86 18.78 -13.20
N VAL A 287 -8.04 19.82 -12.39
CA VAL A 287 -7.00 20.34 -11.48
C VAL A 287 -6.44 19.24 -10.56
N PHE A 288 -7.29 18.34 -10.08
CA PHE A 288 -6.84 17.20 -9.27
C PHE A 288 -5.95 16.23 -10.07
N GLN A 289 -6.27 16.01 -11.35
CA GLN A 289 -5.46 15.15 -12.23
C GLN A 289 -4.12 15.81 -12.59
N LEU A 290 -4.07 17.15 -12.68
CA LEU A 290 -2.83 17.90 -12.87
C LEU A 290 -1.86 17.69 -11.69
N TRP A 291 -2.36 17.77 -10.45
CA TRP A 291 -1.54 17.45 -9.27
C TRP A 291 -1.01 16.02 -9.29
N ILE A 292 -1.87 15.04 -9.61
CA ILE A 292 -1.44 13.64 -9.76
C ILE A 292 -0.39 13.50 -10.88
N SER A 293 -0.51 14.26 -11.96
CA SER A 293 0.45 14.19 -13.06
C SER A 293 1.85 14.70 -12.69
N LEU A 294 1.93 15.72 -11.83
CA LEU A 294 3.19 16.23 -11.28
C LEU A 294 3.88 15.16 -10.43
N GLU A 295 3.12 14.49 -9.56
CA GLU A 295 3.62 13.38 -8.75
C GLU A 295 4.15 12.23 -9.62
N ASN A 296 3.44 11.92 -10.69
CA ASN A 296 3.81 10.85 -11.60
C ASN A 296 5.07 11.16 -12.40
N LEU A 297 5.27 12.43 -12.78
CA LEU A 297 6.50 12.89 -13.39
C LEU A 297 7.69 12.68 -12.43
N ILE A 298 7.52 13.03 -11.15
CA ILE A 298 8.54 12.79 -10.12
C ILE A 298 8.87 11.30 -10.02
N ASN A 299 7.85 10.43 -9.98
CA ASN A 299 8.03 8.98 -9.94
C ASN A 299 8.74 8.44 -11.20
N LEU A 300 8.44 9.00 -12.37
CA LEU A 300 9.12 8.67 -13.63
C LEU A 300 10.60 9.04 -13.57
N LEU A 301 10.92 10.28 -13.17
CA LEU A 301 12.30 10.74 -13.02
C LEU A 301 13.08 9.89 -12.03
N LEU A 302 12.48 9.53 -10.89
CA LEU A 302 13.07 8.61 -9.92
C LEU A 302 13.37 7.25 -10.53
N ALA A 303 12.47 6.70 -11.34
CA ALA A 303 12.67 5.40 -12.01
C ALA A 303 13.80 5.45 -13.04
N VAL A 304 13.90 6.53 -13.80
CA VAL A 304 15.01 6.76 -14.75
C VAL A 304 16.34 6.88 -14.01
N ILE A 305 16.40 7.70 -12.95
CA ILE A 305 17.61 7.87 -12.13
C ILE A 305 18.01 6.54 -11.49
N PHE A 306 17.04 5.79 -10.95
CA PHE A 306 17.28 4.48 -10.34
C PHE A 306 17.85 3.48 -11.33
N SER A 307 17.21 3.32 -12.50
CA SER A 307 17.67 2.40 -13.55
C SER A 307 19.06 2.75 -14.07
N TYR A 308 19.31 4.04 -14.35
CA TYR A 308 20.63 4.53 -14.74
C TYR A 308 21.71 4.26 -13.68
N SER A 309 21.38 4.49 -12.40
CA SER A 309 22.32 4.27 -11.30
C SER A 309 22.63 2.80 -11.05
N ILE A 310 21.68 1.89 -11.28
CA ILE A 310 21.91 0.44 -11.24
C ILE A 310 22.92 0.03 -12.31
N LEU A 311 22.73 0.52 -13.54
CA LEU A 311 23.59 0.20 -14.68
C LEU A 311 25.03 0.68 -14.46
N LEU A 312 25.21 1.89 -13.93
CA LEU A 312 26.54 2.44 -13.67
C LEU A 312 27.29 1.74 -12.52
N LYS A 313 26.59 1.34 -11.46
CA LYS A 313 27.25 0.89 -10.23
C LYS A 313 27.73 -0.57 -10.28
N ASN A 314 27.37 -1.37 -11.29
CA ASN A 314 27.71 -2.81 -11.43
C ASN A 314 27.49 -3.71 -10.18
N LYS A 315 26.85 -3.21 -9.12
CA LYS A 315 26.58 -3.90 -7.85
C LYS A 315 25.19 -4.54 -7.81
N ILE A 316 24.69 -4.96 -8.97
CA ILE A 316 23.35 -5.51 -9.19
C ILE A 316 23.09 -6.66 -8.22
N LYS A 317 23.96 -7.68 -8.20
CA LYS A 317 23.68 -8.93 -7.48
C LYS A 317 23.49 -8.75 -5.97
N GLY A 318 24.36 -7.99 -5.30
CA GLY A 318 24.28 -7.77 -3.84
C GLY A 318 23.04 -6.94 -3.45
N PHE A 319 22.78 -5.86 -4.19
CA PHE A 319 21.62 -4.99 -3.95
C PHE A 319 20.29 -5.75 -4.06
N PHE A 320 20.14 -6.55 -5.12
CA PHE A 320 18.92 -7.34 -5.35
C PHE A 320 18.75 -8.44 -4.31
N LYS A 321 19.85 -9.04 -3.83
CA LYS A 321 19.81 -10.06 -2.78
C LYS A 321 19.25 -9.49 -1.48
N ASP A 322 19.80 -8.38 -0.99
CA ASP A 322 19.38 -7.80 0.29
C ASP A 322 17.96 -7.23 0.27
N ASN A 323 17.52 -6.75 -0.90
CA ASN A 323 16.21 -6.11 -1.07
C ASN A 323 15.19 -7.00 -1.78
N LEU A 324 15.44 -8.30 -1.91
CA LEU A 324 14.69 -9.20 -2.80
C LEU A 324 13.18 -9.16 -2.53
N TYR A 325 12.76 -9.16 -1.27
CA TYR A 325 11.34 -9.07 -0.90
C TYR A 325 10.68 -7.81 -1.48
N VAL A 326 11.33 -6.65 -1.33
CA VAL A 326 10.81 -5.34 -1.78
C VAL A 326 10.80 -5.27 -3.31
N VAL A 327 11.83 -5.81 -3.96
CA VAL A 327 11.92 -5.87 -5.43
C VAL A 327 10.82 -6.76 -6.00
N LEU A 328 10.71 -8.00 -5.54
CA LEU A 328 9.73 -8.96 -6.07
C LEU A 328 8.30 -8.49 -5.81
N SER A 329 8.01 -7.97 -4.62
CA SER A 329 6.67 -7.47 -4.31
C SER A 329 6.29 -6.28 -5.19
N THR A 330 7.23 -5.36 -5.45
CA THR A 330 6.99 -4.22 -6.35
C THR A 330 6.75 -4.70 -7.79
N ILE A 331 7.63 -5.55 -8.33
CA ILE A 331 7.53 -6.05 -9.71
C ILE A 331 6.24 -6.83 -9.91
N PHE A 332 5.93 -7.80 -9.04
CA PHE A 332 4.73 -8.61 -9.18
C PHE A 332 3.44 -7.81 -9.00
N LEU A 333 3.40 -6.80 -8.11
CA LEU A 333 2.24 -5.91 -8.00
C LEU A 333 2.03 -5.11 -9.29
N VAL A 334 3.09 -4.54 -9.86
CA VAL A 334 2.98 -3.75 -11.10
C VAL A 334 2.56 -4.65 -12.27
N LEU A 335 3.17 -5.83 -12.41
CA LEU A 335 2.80 -6.80 -13.45
C LEU A 335 1.34 -7.23 -13.33
N PHE A 336 0.88 -7.53 -12.12
CA PHE A 336 -0.51 -7.92 -11.87
C PHE A 336 -1.49 -6.79 -12.20
N TYR A 337 -1.19 -5.56 -11.75
CA TYR A 337 -2.03 -4.40 -12.02
C TYR A 337 -2.10 -4.02 -13.50
N SER A 338 -1.05 -4.30 -14.26
CA SER A 338 -1.00 -4.05 -15.71
C SER A 338 -1.99 -4.91 -16.50
N ILE A 339 -2.51 -5.99 -15.92
CA ILE A 339 -3.46 -6.89 -16.60
C ILE A 339 -4.85 -6.26 -16.67
N TYR A 340 -5.37 -5.72 -15.56
CA TYR A 340 -6.81 -5.45 -15.41
C TYR A 340 -7.18 -3.99 -15.11
N LEU A 341 -6.20 -3.10 -14.90
CA LEU A 341 -6.50 -1.70 -14.60
C LEU A 341 -7.09 -0.99 -15.83
N TYR A 342 -8.36 -0.62 -15.72
CA TYR A 342 -9.13 -0.02 -16.79
C TYR A 342 -9.37 1.50 -16.62
N ASN A 343 -8.96 2.10 -15.50
CA ASN A 343 -9.21 3.51 -15.19
C ASN A 343 -7.96 4.17 -14.58
N LEU A 344 -7.62 5.39 -15.04
CA LEU A 344 -6.45 6.14 -14.57
C LEU A 344 -6.53 6.52 -13.08
N GLY A 345 -7.72 6.88 -12.59
CA GLY A 345 -7.99 7.12 -11.17
C GLY A 345 -7.80 5.85 -10.34
N LEU A 346 -8.29 4.71 -10.82
CA LEU A 346 -8.07 3.41 -10.18
C LEU A 346 -6.58 3.05 -10.12
N ALA A 347 -5.84 3.33 -11.19
CA ALA A 347 -4.39 3.14 -11.23
C ALA A 347 -3.67 4.01 -10.18
N SER A 348 -4.05 5.29 -10.04
CA SER A 348 -3.51 6.16 -8.98
C SER A 348 -3.77 5.63 -7.57
N ARG A 349 -4.96 5.07 -7.31
CA ARG A 349 -5.34 4.48 -6.03
C ARG A 349 -4.54 3.20 -5.71
N MET A 350 -4.36 2.31 -6.68
CA MET A 350 -3.68 1.02 -6.46
C MET A 350 -2.17 1.16 -6.26
N ARG A 351 -1.57 2.24 -6.78
CA ARG A 351 -0.13 2.54 -6.66
C ARG A 351 0.36 2.70 -5.23
N VAL A 352 -0.51 3.16 -4.33
CA VAL A 352 -0.26 3.31 -2.89
C VAL A 352 0.41 2.07 -2.28
N MET A 353 0.11 0.88 -2.80
CA MET A 353 0.58 -0.40 -2.26
C MET A 353 2.05 -0.70 -2.58
N PHE A 354 2.60 -0.15 -3.67
CA PHE A 354 3.99 -0.42 -4.07
C PHE A 354 4.89 0.82 -4.07
N ILE A 355 4.34 2.05 -4.13
CA ILE A 355 5.14 3.28 -4.09
C ILE A 355 6.10 3.33 -2.87
N PRO A 356 5.68 2.98 -1.63
CA PRO A 356 6.60 3.00 -0.48
C PRO A 356 7.79 2.07 -0.66
N TYR A 357 7.56 0.91 -1.27
CA TYR A 357 8.59 -0.08 -1.58
C TYR A 357 9.53 0.43 -2.67
N PHE A 358 8.99 1.09 -3.70
CA PHE A 358 9.79 1.75 -4.72
C PHE A 358 10.71 2.83 -4.12
N TYR A 359 10.22 3.65 -3.19
CA TYR A 359 11.05 4.63 -2.50
C TYR A 359 12.10 4.02 -1.57
N ILE A 360 11.78 2.90 -0.90
CA ILE A 360 12.76 2.11 -0.14
C ILE A 360 13.89 1.63 -1.05
N LEU A 361 13.58 1.11 -2.25
CA LEU A 361 14.60 0.64 -3.19
C LEU A 361 15.51 1.77 -3.66
N PHE A 362 14.92 2.93 -3.95
CA PHE A 362 15.69 4.11 -4.31
C PHE A 362 16.66 4.47 -3.17
N LEU A 363 16.17 4.54 -1.94
CA LEU A 363 16.97 4.82 -0.75
C LEU A 363 18.14 3.88 -0.55
N THR A 364 17.87 2.58 -0.57
CA THR A 364 18.90 1.58 -0.34
C THR A 364 19.99 1.68 -1.40
N LEU A 365 19.65 2.02 -2.65
CA LEU A 365 20.63 2.14 -3.72
C LEU A 365 21.58 3.36 -3.57
N PHE A 366 21.06 4.47 -3.06
CA PHE A 366 21.86 5.69 -2.84
C PHE A 366 22.61 5.68 -1.50
N PHE A 367 22.07 5.01 -0.48
CA PHE A 367 22.66 4.96 0.86
C PHE A 367 23.57 3.74 1.14
N ASN A 368 23.48 2.63 0.41
CA ASN A 368 24.43 1.49 0.55
C ASN A 368 25.87 1.80 0.11
N ASN A 369 26.24 3.07 0.00
CA ASN A 369 27.57 3.49 -0.41
C ASN A 369 28.59 3.56 0.73
N LYS A 370 28.29 3.17 2.00
CA LYS A 370 29.38 3.01 3.00
C LYS A 370 29.19 2.10 4.24
N ASN A 371 28.12 2.14 5.05
CA ASN A 371 28.22 1.59 6.44
C ASN A 371 27.02 0.77 6.96
N TYR A 372 26.37 -0.09 6.15
CA TYR A 372 25.22 -0.89 6.65
C TYR A 372 25.62 -2.21 7.37
N ASP A 373 26.90 -2.58 7.34
CA ASP A 373 27.38 -3.85 7.90
C ASP A 373 27.70 -3.77 9.41
N GLU A 374 27.90 -2.58 9.98
CA GLU A 374 28.29 -2.44 11.40
C GLU A 374 27.11 -2.53 12.38
N GLU A 375 25.88 -2.18 11.98
CA GLU A 375 24.70 -2.22 12.88
C GLU A 375 24.03 -3.61 12.95
N LYS A 376 24.44 -4.59 12.14
CA LYS A 376 23.98 -5.98 12.30
C LYS A 376 24.81 -6.78 13.33
N ILE A 377 25.89 -6.19 13.83
CA ILE A 377 26.84 -6.84 14.75
C ILE A 377 26.68 -6.36 16.21
N ASN A 378 25.83 -5.35 16.48
CA ASN A 378 25.60 -4.82 17.83
C ASN A 378 24.15 -4.91 18.30
#